data_AF-A0AAE1GBC7-F1
#
_entry.id   AF-A0AAE1GBC7-F1
#
_cell.length_a   1.000
_cell.length_b   1.000
_cell.length_c   1.000
_cell.angle_alpha   90.00
_cell.angle_beta   90.00
_cell.angle_gamma   90.00
#
_symmetry.space_group_name_H-M   'P 1'
#
loop_
_entity.id
_entity.type
_entity.pdbx_description
1 polymer ?
#
loop_
_entity_poly.entity_id
_entity_poly.type
_entity_poly.pdbx_seq_one_letter_code
_entity_poly.pdbx_strand_id
1 'polypeptide(L)'
;MFSKSLKLSKVSFSLKSKTEDVPLGDSNISILCDVSTGCPRPWIPSSLRRHVFNLIHGLSHPSRRATTRLLTQKFIWHKISRDAGNWVRSCVPCQKSKVHRHTETGPGAFHQPQRRFAHIHVDVVGPLPPSDGHRYLFTIIDHSTRWPEAIPMANATSTSCASSLLSGWISRFGIPEHHLRPWHNLHIAFMDLLGAANGHHSPSHYSLQSRSKRHGGTTS
;
A
#
# COMPACT_ATOMS: atom_id res chain seq x y z
N MET A 1 12.71 19.43 58.38
CA MET A 1 12.77 17.95 58.46
C MET A 1 11.56 17.37 57.74
N PHE A 2 11.73 16.21 57.08
CA PHE A 2 10.78 15.45 56.22
C PHE A 2 10.95 15.59 54.70
N SER A 3 12.09 15.07 54.21
CA SER A 3 12.22 14.56 52.84
C SER A 3 11.51 13.20 52.76
N LYS A 4 10.41 13.11 51.99
CA LYS A 4 9.75 11.83 51.68
C LYS A 4 10.52 11.14 50.55
N SER A 5 11.32 10.15 50.93
CA SER A 5 12.01 9.23 50.05
C SER A 5 10.98 8.42 49.23
N LEU A 6 10.87 8.72 47.94
CA LEU A 6 10.13 7.89 46.98
C LEU A 6 10.97 6.65 46.69
N LYS A 7 10.59 5.51 47.29
CA LYS A 7 11.14 4.19 46.96
C LYS A 7 10.75 3.84 45.53
N LEU A 8 11.68 4.00 44.59
CA LEU A 8 11.59 3.44 43.25
C LEU A 8 11.84 1.93 43.34
N SER A 9 10.77 1.15 43.16
CA SER A 9 10.85 -0.30 43.01
C SER A 9 11.67 -0.65 41.77
N LYS A 10 12.63 -1.56 41.93
CA LYS A 10 13.46 -2.11 40.85
C LYS A 10 12.57 -2.74 39.78
N VAL A 11 12.36 -2.04 38.67
CA VAL A 11 11.73 -2.59 37.47
C VAL A 11 12.80 -3.35 36.69
N SER A 12 12.77 -4.68 36.73
CA SER A 12 13.67 -5.52 35.96
C SER A 12 13.35 -5.39 34.46
N PHE A 13 14.29 -4.89 33.67
CA PHE A 13 14.22 -4.91 32.21
C PHE A 13 15.25 -5.90 31.67
N SER A 14 14.79 -6.82 30.81
CA SER A 14 15.66 -7.71 30.04
C SER A 14 16.12 -6.98 28.77
N LEU A 15 17.42 -7.09 28.46
CA LEU A 15 18.21 -6.53 27.36
C LEU A 15 18.87 -5.15 27.62
N LYS A 16 20.13 -5.21 28.09
CA LYS A 16 21.23 -4.21 27.99
C LYS A 16 20.82 -2.71 28.02
N SER A 17 19.96 -2.30 28.95
CA SER A 17 19.69 -0.87 29.16
C SER A 17 20.87 -0.24 29.91
N LYS A 18 21.61 0.66 29.25
CA LYS A 18 22.56 1.56 29.92
C LYS A 18 21.80 2.83 30.26
N THR A 19 21.49 3.02 31.54
CA THR A 19 20.74 4.18 32.02
C THR A 19 21.68 5.16 32.68
N GLU A 20 21.56 6.44 32.32
CA GLU A 20 22.40 7.53 32.84
C GLU A 20 21.51 8.75 33.14
N ASP A 21 21.88 9.52 34.17
CA ASP A 21 21.26 10.80 34.48
C ASP A 21 21.88 11.89 33.59
N VAL A 22 21.07 12.47 32.71
CA VAL A 22 21.52 13.48 31.74
C VAL A 22 21.05 14.86 32.20
N PRO A 23 21.94 15.86 32.30
CA PRO A 23 21.56 17.21 32.72
C PRO A 23 20.66 17.87 31.67
N LEU A 24 19.64 18.60 32.13
CA LEU A 24 18.72 19.34 31.27
C LEU A 24 19.24 20.77 31.08
N GLY A 25 20.00 20.99 30.00
CA GLY A 25 20.63 22.29 29.72
C GLY A 25 21.58 22.73 30.84
N ASP A 26 21.60 24.02 31.16
CA ASP A 26 22.46 24.60 32.21
C ASP A 26 21.85 24.48 33.62
N SER A 27 20.73 23.76 33.77
CA SER A 27 20.05 23.62 35.06
C SER A 27 20.64 22.47 35.89
N ASN A 28 20.55 22.58 37.23
CA ASN A 28 20.91 21.50 38.17
C ASN A 28 19.90 20.32 38.15
N ILE A 29 19.07 20.20 37.12
CA ILE A 29 18.04 19.16 37.01
C ILE A 29 18.52 18.11 36.02
N SER A 30 18.63 16.86 36.46
CA SER A 30 18.94 15.72 35.60
C SER A 30 17.70 14.87 35.31
N ILE A 31 17.68 14.23 34.14
CA ILE A 31 16.63 13.30 33.73
C ILE A 31 17.25 11.93 33.45
N LEU A 32 16.64 10.89 34.01
CA LEU A 32 17.00 9.51 33.75
C LEU A 32 16.74 9.17 32.27
N CYS A 33 17.81 8.86 31.54
CA CYS A 33 17.78 8.51 30.13
C CYS A 33 18.32 7.11 29.90
N ASP A 34 17.79 6.41 28.89
CA ASP A 34 18.44 5.25 28.30
C ASP A 34 19.35 5.71 27.16
N VAL A 35 20.65 5.39 27.25
CA VAL A 35 21.68 5.79 26.28
C VAL A 35 22.17 4.61 25.44
N SER A 36 21.58 3.42 25.58
CA SER A 36 21.97 2.20 24.86
C SER A 36 21.95 2.32 23.33
N THR A 37 21.18 3.28 22.79
CA THR A 37 21.02 3.50 21.35
C THR A 37 21.89 4.62 20.77
N GLY A 38 22.82 5.21 21.54
CA GLY A 38 23.67 6.32 21.10
C GLY A 38 22.98 7.70 21.10
N CYS A 39 21.65 7.74 21.24
CA CYS A 39 20.88 8.94 21.53
C CYS A 39 20.18 8.78 22.90
N PRO A 40 20.34 9.71 23.85
CA PRO A 40 19.63 9.65 25.13
C PRO A 40 18.11 9.69 24.94
N ARG A 41 17.41 8.69 25.49
CA ARG A 41 15.96 8.59 25.49
C ARG A 41 15.42 8.77 26.91
N PRO A 42 14.78 9.91 27.23
CA PRO A 42 14.31 10.17 28.59
C PRO A 42 13.17 9.22 28.98
N TRP A 43 13.17 8.84 30.26
CA TRP A 43 12.13 8.02 30.85
C TRP A 43 10.88 8.86 31.15
N ILE A 44 9.72 8.41 30.66
CA ILE A 44 8.48 9.21 30.74
C ILE A 44 7.56 8.71 31.87
N PRO A 45 7.27 9.57 32.89
CA PRO A 45 6.28 9.29 33.92
C PRO A 45 4.89 9.06 33.36
N SER A 46 4.10 8.20 34.02
CA SER A 46 2.77 7.79 33.55
C SER A 46 1.84 8.95 33.18
N SER A 47 1.90 10.07 33.92
CA SER A 47 1.09 11.27 33.67
C SER A 47 1.39 11.95 32.33
N LEU A 48 2.63 11.88 31.84
CA LEU A 48 3.06 12.58 30.63
C LEU A 48 2.99 11.71 29.37
N ARG A 49 2.88 10.38 29.49
CA ARG A 49 2.93 9.46 28.34
C ARG A 49 1.84 9.75 27.31
N ARG A 50 0.63 10.08 27.76
CA ARG A 50 -0.50 10.41 26.87
C ARG A 50 -0.26 11.72 26.13
N HIS A 51 0.33 12.71 26.79
CA HIS A 51 0.69 13.99 26.20
C HIS A 51 1.74 13.81 25.10
N VAL A 52 2.83 13.08 25.41
CA VAL A 52 3.88 12.72 24.45
C VAL A 52 3.31 11.96 23.25
N PHE A 53 2.42 11.01 23.48
CA PHE A 53 1.73 10.31 22.39
C PHE A 53 0.94 11.28 21.51
N ASN A 54 0.15 12.17 22.09
CA ASN A 54 -0.67 13.12 21.34
C ASN A 54 0.20 14.08 20.51
N LEU A 55 1.35 14.51 21.04
CA LEU A 55 2.31 15.33 20.30
C LEU A 55 2.85 14.63 19.07
N ILE A 56 3.22 13.34 19.14
CA ILE A 56 3.75 12.62 17.98
C ILE A 56 2.63 12.18 17.03
N HIS A 57 1.56 11.62 17.56
CA HIS A 57 0.49 11.05 16.74
C HIS A 57 -0.36 12.15 16.08
N GLY A 58 -0.57 13.28 16.75
CA GLY A 58 -1.37 14.39 16.24
C GLY A 58 -0.78 15.14 15.05
N LEU A 59 0.53 15.00 14.76
CA LEU A 59 1.18 15.67 13.62
C LEU A 59 0.62 15.21 12.28
N SER A 60 0.34 13.91 12.14
CA SER A 60 -0.02 13.32 10.85
C SER A 60 -0.85 12.04 10.95
N HIS A 61 -1.34 11.68 12.13
CA HIS A 61 -2.04 10.41 12.38
C HIS A 61 -1.32 9.18 11.80
N PRO A 62 0.00 9.00 12.08
CA PRO A 62 0.75 7.90 11.52
C PRO A 62 0.19 6.54 11.98
N SER A 63 0.46 5.50 11.18
CA SER A 63 0.02 4.13 11.50
C SER A 63 0.54 3.66 12.85
N ARG A 64 -0.12 2.65 13.45
CA ARG A 64 0.31 2.06 14.73
C ARG A 64 1.79 1.69 14.76
N ARG A 65 2.29 1.08 13.68
CA ARG A 65 3.71 0.69 13.56
C ARG A 65 4.60 1.93 13.50
N ALA A 66 4.24 2.92 12.71
CA ALA A 66 4.99 4.17 12.59
C ALA A 66 4.99 4.98 13.90
N THR A 67 3.84 5.14 14.57
CA THR A 67 3.75 5.82 15.87
C THR A 67 4.61 5.13 16.92
N THR A 68 4.53 3.79 17.00
CA THR A 68 5.33 3.01 17.97
C THR A 68 6.82 3.25 17.73
N ARG A 69 7.26 3.16 16.46
CA ARG A 69 8.66 3.40 16.07
C ARG A 69 9.13 4.79 16.51
N LEU A 70 8.37 5.85 16.16
CA LEU A 70 8.71 7.23 16.51
C LEU A 70 8.82 7.45 18.02
N LEU A 71 7.91 6.85 18.80
CA LEU A 71 7.95 6.94 20.26
C LEU A 71 9.17 6.21 20.84
N THR A 72 9.44 4.97 20.40
CA THR A 72 10.59 4.19 20.87
C THR A 72 11.94 4.75 20.46
N GLN A 73 12.00 5.57 19.41
CA GLN A 73 13.22 6.26 19.00
C GLN A 73 13.57 7.43 19.92
N LYS A 74 12.57 8.08 20.54
CA LYS A 74 12.76 9.32 21.30
C LYS A 74 12.57 9.16 22.81
N PHE A 75 11.83 8.15 23.25
CA PHE A 75 11.38 8.02 24.64
C PHE A 75 11.41 6.58 25.12
N ILE A 76 11.44 6.40 26.43
CA ILE A 76 11.34 5.08 27.05
C ILE A 76 10.30 5.06 28.17
N TRP A 77 9.47 4.02 28.19
CA TRP A 77 8.68 3.60 29.35
C TRP A 77 8.21 2.16 29.18
N HIS A 78 7.74 1.55 30.26
CA HIS A 78 7.28 0.17 30.25
C HIS A 78 6.06 -0.02 29.35
N LYS A 79 6.11 -0.98 28.43
CA LYS A 79 5.00 -1.34 27.51
C LYS A 79 4.56 -0.22 26.55
N ILE A 80 5.49 0.64 26.14
CA ILE A 80 5.31 1.69 25.11
C ILE A 80 4.51 1.23 23.87
N SER A 81 4.83 0.07 23.30
CA SER A 81 4.16 -0.46 22.11
C SER A 81 2.70 -0.88 22.36
N ARG A 82 2.39 -1.35 23.58
CA ARG A 82 1.02 -1.69 23.99
C ARG A 82 0.19 -0.41 24.13
N ASP A 83 0.72 0.56 24.84
CA ASP A 83 0.04 1.83 25.10
C ASP A 83 -0.20 2.60 23.80
N ALA A 84 0.83 2.77 22.97
CA ALA A 84 0.71 3.37 21.64
C ALA A 84 -0.32 2.62 20.76
N GLY A 85 -0.31 1.28 20.80
CA GLY A 85 -1.28 0.46 20.09
C GLY A 85 -2.72 0.67 20.53
N ASN A 86 -2.96 0.83 21.82
CA ASN A 86 -4.30 1.11 22.35
C ASN A 86 -4.76 2.53 21.97
N TRP A 87 -3.85 3.50 22.05
CA TRP A 87 -4.17 4.91 21.79
C TRP A 87 -4.38 5.24 20.32
N VAL A 88 -3.63 4.61 19.40
CA VAL A 88 -3.91 4.73 17.96
C VAL A 88 -5.25 4.09 17.63
N ARG A 89 -5.56 2.93 18.23
CA ARG A 89 -6.86 2.26 18.02
C ARG A 89 -8.04 3.10 18.49
N SER A 90 -7.88 3.90 19.54
CA SER A 90 -8.93 4.79 20.07
C SER A 90 -8.97 6.16 19.39
N CYS A 91 -8.17 6.41 18.34
CA CYS A 91 -8.10 7.70 17.68
C CYS A 91 -9.28 7.89 16.70
N VAL A 92 -10.19 8.83 16.99
CA VAL A 92 -11.39 9.07 16.18
C VAL A 92 -11.07 9.45 14.72
N PRO A 93 -10.13 10.38 14.42
CA PRO A 93 -9.71 10.65 13.05
C PRO A 93 -9.23 9.40 12.29
N CYS A 94 -8.39 8.56 12.93
CA CYS A 94 -7.92 7.31 12.33
C CYS A 94 -9.04 6.28 12.13
N GLN A 95 -9.99 6.20 13.06
CA GLN A 95 -11.13 5.29 12.92
C GLN A 95 -12.03 5.69 11.76
N LYS A 96 -12.29 6.99 11.59
CA LYS A 96 -13.11 7.52 10.49
C LYS A 96 -12.44 7.37 9.13
N SER A 97 -11.11 7.53 9.06
CA SER A 97 -10.37 7.38 7.79
C SER A 97 -10.15 5.92 7.39
N LYS A 98 -10.23 4.99 8.34
CA LYS A 98 -10.07 3.57 8.06
C LYS A 98 -11.35 3.01 7.44
N VAL A 99 -11.37 2.93 6.10
CA VAL A 99 -12.43 2.23 5.36
C VAL A 99 -12.37 0.74 5.71
N HIS A 100 -13.35 0.27 6.47
CA HIS A 100 -13.56 -1.14 6.80
C HIS A 100 -14.53 -1.84 5.83
N ARG A 101 -14.76 -1.27 4.64
CA ARG A 101 -15.49 -1.94 3.57
C ARG A 101 -14.59 -2.97 2.92
N HIS A 102 -14.49 -4.13 3.55
CA HIS A 102 -14.45 -5.34 2.77
C HIS A 102 -15.91 -5.55 2.34
N THR A 103 -16.20 -5.43 1.05
CA THR A 103 -17.45 -5.98 0.54
C THR A 103 -17.36 -7.48 0.80
N GLU A 104 -18.02 -7.96 1.84
CA GLU A 104 -18.26 -9.39 2.01
C GLU A 104 -19.26 -9.79 0.93
N THR A 105 -18.76 -9.95 -0.31
CA THR A 105 -19.40 -10.85 -1.26
C THR A 105 -19.34 -12.22 -0.61
N GLY A 106 -20.51 -12.79 -0.26
CA GLY A 106 -20.59 -14.19 0.11
C GLY A 106 -19.88 -15.05 -0.94
N PRO A 107 -19.37 -16.24 -0.59
CA PRO A 107 -18.67 -17.10 -1.54
C PRO A 107 -19.60 -17.41 -2.71
N GLY A 108 -19.45 -16.67 -3.80
CA GLY A 108 -20.10 -16.97 -5.06
C GLY A 108 -19.60 -18.32 -5.53
N ALA A 109 -20.49 -19.17 -6.00
CA ALA A 109 -20.10 -20.36 -6.74
C ALA A 109 -19.44 -19.90 -8.04
N PHE A 110 -18.12 -19.73 -8.03
CA PHE A 110 -17.34 -19.51 -9.24
C PHE A 110 -17.29 -20.84 -9.98
N HIS A 111 -18.14 -21.00 -11.00
CA HIS A 111 -18.07 -22.19 -11.83
C HIS A 111 -16.71 -22.20 -12.53
N GLN A 112 -15.86 -23.17 -12.18
CA GLN A 112 -14.58 -23.33 -12.86
C GLN A 112 -14.85 -23.62 -14.34
N PRO A 113 -14.26 -22.84 -15.26
CA PRO A 113 -14.35 -23.10 -16.67
C PRO A 113 -13.89 -24.52 -16.99
N GLN A 114 -14.75 -25.33 -17.57
CA GLN A 114 -14.45 -26.74 -17.86
C GLN A 114 -13.62 -26.91 -19.15
N ARG A 115 -13.60 -25.89 -20.01
CA ARG A 115 -12.92 -25.94 -21.31
C ARG A 115 -11.50 -25.38 -21.22
N ARG A 116 -10.54 -26.09 -21.81
CA ARG A 116 -9.14 -25.64 -21.94
C ARG A 116 -9.10 -24.37 -22.80
N PHE A 117 -8.25 -23.42 -22.43
CA PHE A 117 -7.98 -22.17 -23.15
C PHE A 117 -9.17 -21.19 -23.26
N ALA A 118 -10.30 -21.50 -22.61
CA ALA A 118 -11.48 -20.64 -22.60
C ALA A 118 -11.30 -19.42 -21.69
N HIS A 119 -10.44 -19.51 -20.67
CA HIS A 119 -10.18 -18.41 -19.73
C HIS A 119 -8.69 -18.32 -19.45
N ILE A 120 -8.13 -17.14 -19.67
CA ILE A 120 -6.73 -16.87 -19.43
C ILE A 120 -6.56 -15.77 -18.40
N HIS A 121 -5.53 -15.89 -17.57
CA HIS A 121 -5.02 -14.82 -16.73
C HIS A 121 -3.78 -14.25 -17.39
N VAL A 122 -3.71 -12.93 -17.53
CA VAL A 122 -2.55 -12.24 -18.10
C VAL A 122 -1.96 -11.29 -17.07
N ASP A 123 -0.63 -11.21 -17.04
CA ASP A 123 0.10 -10.27 -16.19
C ASP A 123 1.42 -9.83 -16.84
N VAL A 124 1.92 -8.66 -16.47
CA VAL A 124 3.19 -8.10 -16.95
C VAL A 124 4.18 -8.03 -15.80
N VAL A 125 5.29 -8.76 -15.92
CA VAL A 125 6.39 -8.72 -14.96
C VAL A 125 7.48 -7.79 -15.48
N GLY A 126 7.91 -6.83 -14.66
CA GLY A 126 9.08 -5.99 -14.95
C GLY A 126 9.00 -4.58 -14.35
N PRO A 127 10.00 -3.72 -14.63
CA PRO A 127 11.17 -4.00 -15.47
C PRO A 127 12.18 -4.95 -14.81
N LEU A 128 12.71 -5.88 -15.61
CA LEU A 128 13.78 -6.83 -15.26
C LEU A 128 15.12 -6.34 -15.82
N PRO A 129 16.26 -6.90 -15.36
CA PRO A 129 17.55 -6.69 -16.02
C PRO A 129 17.43 -6.99 -17.53
N PRO A 130 17.95 -6.11 -18.39
CA PRO A 130 17.82 -6.28 -19.83
C PRO A 130 18.48 -7.56 -20.31
N SER A 131 17.74 -8.33 -21.10
CA SER A 131 18.21 -9.53 -21.79
C SER A 131 17.75 -9.47 -23.23
N ASP A 132 18.70 -9.45 -24.17
CA ASP A 132 18.44 -9.35 -25.61
C ASP A 132 17.44 -8.25 -26.00
N GLY A 133 17.57 -7.05 -25.41
CA GLY A 133 16.67 -5.92 -25.66
C GLY A 133 15.29 -6.00 -24.98
N HIS A 134 15.00 -7.07 -24.23
CA HIS A 134 13.76 -7.27 -23.50
C HIS A 134 13.93 -6.98 -22.01
N ARG A 135 12.91 -6.36 -21.40
CA ARG A 135 12.89 -5.99 -19.98
C ARG A 135 11.60 -6.34 -19.26
N TYR A 136 10.63 -6.89 -19.96
CA TYR A 136 9.34 -7.27 -19.41
C TYR A 136 8.99 -8.68 -19.87
N LEU A 137 8.15 -9.37 -19.09
CA LEU A 137 7.60 -10.66 -19.44
C LEU A 137 6.07 -10.56 -19.44
N PHE A 138 5.46 -10.81 -20.58
CA PHE A 138 4.01 -10.98 -20.71
C PHE A 138 3.66 -12.42 -20.36
N THR A 139 3.11 -12.61 -19.17
CA THR A 139 2.74 -13.93 -18.66
C THR A 139 1.27 -14.20 -18.93
N ILE A 140 0.96 -15.41 -19.38
CA ILE A 140 -0.39 -15.86 -19.69
C ILE A 140 -0.56 -17.24 -19.06
N ILE A 141 -1.64 -17.45 -18.30
CA ILE A 141 -1.93 -18.73 -17.66
C ILE A 141 -3.35 -19.14 -18.02
N ASP A 142 -3.52 -20.31 -18.63
CA ASP A 142 -4.84 -20.91 -18.78
C ASP A 142 -5.40 -21.26 -17.41
N HIS A 143 -6.60 -20.77 -17.10
CA HIS A 143 -7.24 -20.98 -15.82
C HIS A 143 -7.56 -22.47 -15.58
N SER A 144 -7.99 -23.17 -16.63
CA SER A 144 -8.48 -24.55 -16.55
C SER A 144 -7.34 -25.55 -16.35
N THR A 145 -6.28 -25.43 -17.15
CA THR A 145 -5.15 -26.38 -17.14
C THR A 145 -3.94 -25.90 -16.35
N ARG A 146 -3.92 -24.62 -15.94
CA ARG A 146 -2.74 -23.95 -15.39
C ARG A 146 -1.54 -23.92 -16.35
N TRP A 147 -1.76 -24.08 -17.66
CA TRP A 147 -0.72 -23.97 -18.68
C TRP A 147 -0.11 -22.56 -18.71
N PRO A 148 1.22 -22.41 -18.47
CA PRO A 148 1.87 -21.11 -18.48
C PRO A 148 2.51 -20.78 -19.85
N GLU A 149 2.41 -19.53 -20.25
CA GLU A 149 3.15 -18.93 -21.38
C GLU A 149 3.81 -17.64 -20.91
N ALA A 150 5.01 -17.39 -21.41
CA ALA A 150 5.82 -16.25 -21.00
C ALA A 150 6.51 -15.66 -22.22
N ILE A 151 6.12 -14.45 -22.61
CA ILE A 151 6.56 -13.79 -23.84
C ILE A 151 7.42 -12.58 -23.48
N PRO A 152 8.70 -12.54 -23.89
CA PRO A 152 9.56 -11.39 -23.59
C PRO A 152 9.10 -10.15 -24.36
N MET A 153 9.14 -8.98 -23.71
CA MET A 153 8.78 -7.69 -24.30
C MET A 153 9.82 -6.60 -23.96
N ALA A 154 10.10 -5.72 -24.91
CA ALA A 154 10.96 -4.55 -24.70
C ALA A 154 10.31 -3.46 -23.85
N ASN A 155 8.98 -3.31 -23.97
CA ASN A 155 8.17 -2.33 -23.25
C ASN A 155 6.81 -2.91 -22.81
N ALA A 156 6.21 -2.31 -21.79
CA ALA A 156 4.91 -2.71 -21.23
C ALA A 156 3.75 -1.85 -21.79
N THR A 157 3.81 -1.47 -23.06
CA THR A 157 2.73 -0.70 -23.70
C THR A 157 1.53 -1.59 -24.02
N SER A 158 0.34 -1.00 -24.09
CA SER A 158 -0.89 -1.74 -24.47
C SER A 158 -0.75 -2.42 -25.83
N THR A 159 -0.13 -1.73 -26.80
CA THR A 159 0.16 -2.28 -28.13
C THR A 159 1.11 -3.47 -28.08
N SER A 160 2.19 -3.41 -27.30
CA SER A 160 3.12 -4.54 -27.13
C SER A 160 2.43 -5.75 -26.49
N CYS A 161 1.59 -5.52 -25.47
CA CYS A 161 0.80 -6.58 -24.84
C CYS A 161 -0.21 -7.21 -25.82
N ALA A 162 -0.92 -6.39 -26.60
CA ALA A 162 -1.88 -6.87 -27.59
C ALA A 162 -1.20 -7.69 -28.70
N SER A 163 -0.08 -7.19 -29.25
CA SER A 163 0.72 -7.92 -30.24
C SER A 163 1.24 -9.23 -29.67
N SER A 164 1.72 -9.25 -28.42
CA SER A 164 2.21 -10.46 -27.76
C SER A 164 1.09 -11.46 -27.49
N LEU A 165 -0.09 -11.00 -27.09
CA LEU A 165 -1.26 -11.86 -26.93
C LEU A 165 -1.69 -12.48 -28.26
N LEU A 166 -1.70 -11.68 -29.34
CA LEU A 166 -2.08 -12.14 -30.67
C LEU A 166 -1.08 -13.17 -31.23
N SER A 167 0.20 -12.80 -31.28
CA SER A 167 1.25 -13.63 -31.87
C SER A 167 1.62 -14.83 -31.00
N GLY A 168 1.52 -14.70 -29.68
CA GLY A 168 1.91 -15.73 -28.75
C GLY A 168 0.77 -16.62 -28.27
N TRP A 169 -0.45 -16.13 -28.04
CA TRP A 169 -1.54 -16.98 -27.56
C TRP A 169 -2.55 -17.31 -28.66
N ILE A 170 -3.15 -16.28 -29.24
CA ILE A 170 -4.31 -16.42 -30.14
C ILE A 170 -3.93 -17.23 -31.39
N SER A 171 -2.73 -17.01 -31.93
CA SER A 171 -2.19 -17.76 -33.07
C SER A 171 -2.08 -19.28 -32.84
N ARG A 172 -1.89 -19.71 -31.58
CA ARG A 172 -1.66 -21.12 -31.22
C ARG A 172 -2.89 -21.79 -30.63
N PHE A 173 -3.64 -21.08 -29.78
CA PHE A 173 -4.70 -21.65 -28.95
C PHE A 173 -6.09 -21.08 -29.26
N GLY A 174 -6.16 -20.06 -30.12
CA GLY A 174 -7.41 -19.37 -30.45
C GLY A 174 -7.81 -18.29 -29.43
N ILE A 175 -9.02 -17.74 -29.64
CA ILE A 175 -9.56 -16.63 -28.85
C ILE A 175 -10.24 -17.19 -27.58
N PRO A 176 -9.88 -16.72 -26.37
CA PRO A 176 -10.56 -17.10 -25.12
C PRO A 176 -12.05 -16.71 -25.11
N GLU A 177 -12.88 -17.51 -24.43
CA GLU A 177 -14.34 -17.55 -24.63
C GLU A 177 -15.14 -16.57 -23.75
N HIS A 178 -14.61 -16.01 -22.65
CA HIS A 178 -15.48 -15.30 -21.70
C HIS A 178 -14.89 -14.07 -20.99
N HIS A 179 -15.65 -12.97 -21.14
CA HIS A 179 -15.76 -11.74 -20.35
C HIS A 179 -14.48 -11.01 -19.87
N LEU A 180 -13.97 -10.17 -20.76
CA LEU A 180 -13.09 -9.02 -20.46
C LEU A 180 -13.80 -7.98 -19.57
N ARG A 181 -14.03 -8.26 -18.28
CA ARG A 181 -14.71 -7.32 -17.37
C ARG A 181 -13.82 -6.55 -16.38
N PRO A 182 -12.47 -6.64 -16.42
CA PRO A 182 -11.68 -5.50 -15.94
C PRO A 182 -10.45 -5.21 -16.82
N TRP A 183 -10.63 -4.94 -18.11
CA TRP A 183 -9.53 -4.45 -18.97
C TRP A 183 -10.02 -3.38 -19.95
N HIS A 184 -10.59 -2.28 -19.46
CA HIS A 184 -11.05 -1.18 -20.31
C HIS A 184 -9.94 -0.61 -21.23
N ASN A 185 -8.67 -0.71 -20.83
CA ASN A 185 -7.56 -0.14 -21.61
C ASN A 185 -6.95 -1.11 -22.64
N LEU A 186 -7.08 -2.43 -22.44
CA LEU A 186 -6.58 -3.43 -23.39
C LEU A 186 -7.65 -3.80 -24.42
N HIS A 187 -8.94 -3.78 -24.03
CA HIS A 187 -10.04 -4.03 -24.95
C HIS A 187 -10.14 -2.98 -26.06
N ILE A 188 -9.92 -1.70 -25.74
CA ILE A 188 -9.89 -0.63 -26.75
C ILE A 188 -8.75 -0.88 -27.73
N ALA A 189 -7.52 -1.13 -27.25
CA ALA A 189 -6.38 -1.43 -28.12
C ALA A 189 -6.56 -2.72 -28.93
N PHE A 190 -7.21 -3.74 -28.36
CA PHE A 190 -7.50 -5.01 -29.03
C PHE A 190 -8.57 -4.85 -30.11
N MET A 191 -9.63 -4.08 -29.84
CA MET A 191 -10.67 -3.77 -30.82
C MET A 191 -10.17 -2.81 -31.91
N ASP A 192 -9.29 -1.85 -31.59
CA ASP A 192 -8.66 -0.98 -32.58
C ASP A 192 -7.73 -1.77 -33.52
N LEU A 193 -6.98 -2.76 -32.99
CA LEU A 193 -6.10 -3.61 -33.79
C LEU A 193 -6.89 -4.59 -34.69
N LEU A 194 -8.00 -5.13 -34.18
CA LEU A 194 -8.90 -5.97 -34.97
C LEU A 194 -9.74 -5.17 -35.98
N GLY A 195 -10.11 -3.94 -35.65
CA GLY A 195 -10.80 -3.00 -36.53
C GLY A 195 -9.91 -2.50 -37.67
N ALA A 196 -8.61 -2.30 -37.41
CA ALA A 196 -7.63 -1.95 -38.43
C ALA A 196 -7.35 -3.10 -39.42
N ALA A 197 -7.53 -4.35 -39.01
CA ALA A 197 -7.39 -5.52 -39.89
C ALA A 197 -8.61 -5.75 -40.79
N ASN A 198 -9.79 -5.29 -40.38
CA ASN A 198 -11.05 -5.43 -41.11
C ASN A 198 -11.48 -4.08 -41.68
N GLY A 199 -10.80 -3.63 -42.73
CA GLY A 199 -11.03 -2.33 -43.34
C GLY A 199 -12.48 -2.12 -43.78
N HIS A 200 -13.28 -1.42 -42.97
CA HIS A 200 -14.51 -0.75 -43.36
C HIS A 200 -14.71 0.52 -42.51
N HIS A 201 -14.81 1.66 -43.19
CA HIS A 201 -15.13 2.98 -42.65
C HIS A 201 -16.53 3.03 -42.01
N SER A 202 -16.67 3.61 -40.81
CA SER A 202 -17.26 4.95 -40.57
C SER A 202 -17.35 5.25 -39.05
N PRO A 203 -17.11 6.50 -38.59
CA PRO A 203 -16.98 6.82 -37.17
C PRO A 203 -18.28 7.33 -36.54
N SER A 204 -18.80 6.63 -35.52
CA SER A 204 -19.80 7.19 -34.60
C SER A 204 -19.12 7.78 -33.36
N HIS A 205 -18.77 9.04 -33.49
CA HIS A 205 -18.81 10.11 -32.50
C HIS A 205 -19.16 9.72 -31.04
N TYR A 206 -18.16 9.67 -30.16
CA TYR A 206 -18.38 9.93 -28.73
C TYR A 206 -17.36 10.96 -28.25
N SER A 207 -17.87 12.17 -28.06
CA SER A 207 -17.15 13.32 -27.53
C SER A 207 -16.71 13.05 -26.08
N LEU A 208 -15.40 13.02 -25.87
CA LEU A 208 -14.78 13.33 -24.59
C LEU A 208 -14.57 14.85 -24.55
N GLN A 209 -15.25 15.55 -23.65
CA GLN A 209 -14.74 16.84 -23.20
C GLN A 209 -14.87 17.00 -21.69
N SER A 210 -13.71 16.90 -21.07
CA SER A 210 -13.43 17.26 -19.68
C SER A 210 -13.37 18.77 -19.48
N ARG A 211 -13.91 19.20 -18.34
CA ARG A 211 -13.47 20.32 -17.48
C ARG A 211 -13.62 21.79 -17.96
N SER A 212 -14.42 22.50 -17.17
CA SER A 212 -14.01 23.65 -16.31
C SER A 212 -14.17 25.10 -16.81
N LYS A 213 -14.86 25.86 -15.95
CA LYS A 213 -14.77 27.31 -15.61
C LYS A 213 -15.71 28.33 -16.29
N ARG A 214 -16.54 28.89 -15.41
CA ARG A 214 -16.73 30.33 -15.05
C ARG A 214 -17.85 31.15 -15.73
N HIS A 215 -18.54 31.87 -14.83
CA HIS A 215 -19.35 33.11 -14.98
C HIS A 215 -20.74 32.90 -15.58
N GLY A 216 -21.82 33.51 -15.12
CA GLY A 216 -22.10 34.52 -14.09
C GLY A 216 -23.53 35.06 -14.32
N GLY A 217 -24.18 35.59 -13.28
CA GLY A 217 -25.34 36.49 -13.36
C GLY A 217 -26.71 35.85 -13.67
N THR A 218 -27.70 36.00 -12.78
CA THR A 218 -28.85 36.95 -12.88
C THR A 218 -29.93 36.45 -13.84
N THR A 219 -31.22 36.37 -13.51
CA THR A 219 -32.12 37.40 -12.96
C THR A 219 -33.45 36.76 -12.54
N SER A 220 -34.09 37.40 -11.55
CA SER A 220 -35.53 37.55 -11.32
C SER A 220 -36.40 36.33 -11.00
#